data_AF-A0A428NTH0-F1
#
_entry.id   AF-A0A428NTH0-F1
#
_cell.length_a   1.000
_cell.length_b   1.000
_cell.length_c   1.000
_cell.angle_alpha   90.00
_cell.angle_beta   90.00
_cell.angle_gamma   90.00
#
_symmetry.space_group_name_H-M   'P 1'
#
loop_
_entity.id
_entity.type
_entity.pdbx_description
1 polymer ?
#
loop_
_entity_poly.entity_id
_entity_poly.type
_entity_poly.pdbx_seq_one_letter_code
_entity_poly.pdbx_strand_id
1 'polypeptide(L)'
;MSGSSRSAVELSVVTAPNDITAVSSLLVELSKSYDLLPTKGDEGRKDLLLLARTLVQSLETPRETMAKHCWAQTAAFSALIFGVEVKLWKRMADNGDRPQSAHELAEDLRVDPLLLGRMMRHLGAMGYITETGQDEYTPTNYSKALSLDIIGNGYLATSILSRISAAMKPDYSRLLINEYVIPAAGAHWEATSLDLMMMSLMSSRERTEDDWRGLIEGVHGLKIVRFWHGPKGVESVIECESVEEESRG
;
A
#
# COMPACT_ATOMS: atom_id res chain seq x y z
N MET A 1 9.74 -37.25 -39.12
CA MET A 1 9.31 -37.00 -37.74
C MET A 1 8.73 -35.60 -37.69
N SER A 2 7.40 -35.50 -37.73
CA SER A 2 6.63 -34.27 -37.83
C SER A 2 6.61 -33.53 -36.49
N GLY A 3 7.30 -32.40 -36.42
CA GLY A 3 7.15 -31.44 -35.31
C GLY A 3 5.82 -30.68 -35.46
N SER A 4 4.82 -31.10 -34.69
CA SER A 4 3.52 -30.44 -34.53
C SER A 4 3.06 -30.79 -33.11
N SER A 5 2.57 -29.92 -32.24
CA SER A 5 2.13 -28.53 -32.34
C SER A 5 2.26 -27.98 -30.91
N ARG A 6 2.94 -26.85 -30.72
CA ARG A 6 2.79 -26.07 -29.49
C ARG A 6 1.38 -25.48 -29.51
N SER A 7 0.48 -25.99 -28.70
CA SER A 7 -0.70 -25.21 -28.29
C SER A 7 -0.23 -24.13 -27.33
N ALA A 8 0.47 -23.14 -27.88
CA ALA A 8 0.90 -21.94 -27.18
C ALA A 8 -0.29 -20.98 -27.19
N VAL A 9 -0.73 -20.56 -26.01
CA VAL A 9 -1.81 -19.58 -25.81
C VAL A 9 -1.78 -18.50 -26.90
N GLU A 10 -2.90 -18.30 -27.59
CA GLU A 10 -3.04 -17.28 -28.64
C GLU A 10 -2.84 -15.88 -28.05
N LEU A 11 -2.06 -15.04 -28.73
CA LEU A 11 -1.71 -13.69 -28.22
C LEU A 11 -2.95 -12.79 -28.02
N SER A 12 -4.03 -13.05 -28.75
CA SER A 12 -5.30 -12.32 -28.63
C SER A 12 -5.92 -12.40 -27.23
N VAL A 13 -5.60 -13.44 -26.44
CA VAL A 13 -6.08 -13.60 -25.05
C VAL A 13 -5.67 -12.43 -24.16
N VAL A 14 -4.53 -11.79 -24.45
CA VAL A 14 -3.99 -10.67 -23.63
C VAL A 14 -4.91 -9.44 -23.65
N THR A 15 -5.68 -9.27 -24.72
CA THR A 15 -6.57 -8.11 -24.94
C THR A 15 -8.05 -8.49 -24.93
N ALA A 16 -8.39 -9.76 -24.71
CA ALA A 16 -9.76 -10.21 -24.58
C ALA A 16 -10.21 -10.11 -23.11
N PRO A 17 -11.47 -9.73 -22.82
CA PRO A 17 -12.02 -9.81 -21.47
C PRO A 17 -11.95 -11.24 -20.93
N ASN A 18 -11.77 -11.40 -19.61
CA ASN A 18 -11.68 -12.73 -19.00
C ASN A 18 -12.96 -13.55 -19.18
N ASP A 19 -14.14 -12.94 -19.07
CA ASP A 19 -15.44 -13.61 -19.32
C ASP A 19 -16.54 -12.61 -19.70
N ILE A 20 -16.57 -12.22 -20.98
CA ILE A 20 -17.61 -11.31 -21.49
C ILE A 20 -19.02 -11.92 -21.42
N THR A 21 -19.14 -13.25 -21.38
CA THR A 21 -20.44 -13.94 -21.43
C THR A 21 -21.17 -13.89 -20.08
N ALA A 22 -20.43 -13.88 -18.98
CA ALA A 22 -20.99 -13.75 -17.63
C ALA A 22 -21.51 -12.34 -17.29
N VAL A 23 -21.12 -11.31 -18.05
CA VAL A 23 -21.46 -9.90 -17.75
C VAL A 23 -22.98 -9.69 -17.65
N SER A 24 -23.75 -10.23 -18.59
CA SER A 24 -25.21 -10.04 -18.59
C SER A 24 -25.87 -10.68 -17.37
N SER A 25 -25.45 -11.88 -16.97
CA SER A 25 -26.01 -12.54 -15.78
C SER A 25 -25.59 -11.83 -14.49
N LEU A 26 -24.33 -11.39 -14.41
CA LEU A 26 -23.80 -10.65 -13.25
C LEU A 26 -24.52 -9.32 -13.05
N LEU A 27 -24.86 -8.60 -14.12
CA LEU A 27 -25.64 -7.35 -14.02
C LEU A 27 -27.05 -7.57 -13.45
N VAL A 28 -27.72 -8.65 -13.90
CA VAL A 28 -29.04 -9.02 -13.37
C VAL A 28 -28.95 -9.40 -11.88
N GLU A 29 -27.93 -10.16 -11.50
CA GLU A 29 -27.73 -10.56 -10.10
C GLU A 29 -27.36 -9.38 -9.21
N LEU A 30 -26.50 -8.47 -9.70
CA LEU A 30 -26.14 -7.23 -9.03
C LEU A 30 -27.39 -6.36 -8.75
N SER A 31 -28.26 -6.19 -9.75
CA SER A 31 -29.51 -5.45 -9.59
C SER A 31 -30.43 -6.08 -8.55
N LYS A 32 -30.61 -7.41 -8.59
CA LYS A 32 -31.42 -8.12 -7.59
C LYS A 32 -30.84 -8.01 -6.18
N SER A 33 -29.52 -8.12 -6.05
CA SER A 33 -28.82 -8.00 -4.76
C SER A 33 -28.96 -6.58 -4.19
N TYR A 34 -28.91 -5.55 -5.05
CA TYR A 34 -29.16 -4.17 -4.67
C TYR A 34 -30.57 -3.97 -4.09
N ASP A 35 -31.61 -4.55 -4.70
CA ASP A 35 -32.99 -4.45 -4.20
C ASP A 35 -33.17 -5.08 -2.81
N LEU A 36 -32.33 -6.06 -2.45
CA LEU A 36 -32.31 -6.71 -1.14
C LEU A 36 -31.43 -5.98 -0.11
N LEU A 37 -30.70 -4.94 -0.50
CA LEU A 37 -29.82 -4.21 0.41
C LEU A 37 -30.53 -3.65 1.65
N PRO A 38 -31.75 -3.06 1.56
CA PRO A 38 -32.45 -2.53 2.73
C PRO A 38 -32.80 -3.59 3.77
N THR A 39 -32.96 -4.85 3.36
CA THR A 39 -33.35 -5.95 4.27
C THR A 39 -32.14 -6.70 4.81
N LYS A 40 -31.08 -6.85 4.01
CA LYS A 40 -29.87 -7.59 4.40
C LYS A 40 -28.80 -6.74 5.09
N GLY A 41 -28.87 -5.41 5.02
CA GLY A 41 -27.90 -4.53 5.66
C GLY A 41 -26.45 -4.78 5.19
N ASP A 42 -25.50 -4.86 6.13
CA ASP A 42 -24.07 -5.01 5.83
C ASP A 42 -23.73 -6.32 5.11
N GLU A 43 -24.42 -7.41 5.41
CA GLU A 43 -24.21 -8.68 4.68
C GLU A 43 -24.64 -8.53 3.21
N GLY A 44 -25.76 -7.86 2.95
CA GLY A 44 -26.18 -7.54 1.57
C GLY A 44 -25.17 -6.64 0.85
N ARG A 45 -24.57 -5.67 1.56
CA ARG A 45 -23.49 -4.83 1.01
C ARG A 45 -22.26 -5.66 0.64
N LYS A 46 -21.88 -6.66 1.45
CA LYS A 46 -20.76 -7.58 1.16
C LYS A 46 -21.05 -8.47 -0.05
N ASP A 47 -22.26 -9.02 -0.13
CA ASP A 47 -22.74 -9.80 -1.28
C ASP A 47 -22.64 -8.95 -2.57
N LEU A 48 -23.15 -7.72 -2.53
CA LEU A 48 -23.12 -6.79 -3.66
C LEU A 48 -21.68 -6.43 -4.07
N LEU A 49 -20.79 -6.22 -3.09
CA LEU A 49 -19.38 -5.94 -3.35
C LEU A 49 -18.66 -7.12 -4.00
N LEU A 50 -18.99 -8.36 -3.60
CA LEU A 50 -18.44 -9.55 -4.22
C LEU A 50 -18.87 -9.63 -5.70
N LEU A 51 -20.16 -9.44 -5.99
CA LEU A 51 -20.68 -9.42 -7.36
C LEU A 51 -20.05 -8.32 -8.21
N ALA A 52 -19.90 -7.11 -7.67
CA ALA A 52 -19.24 -6.01 -8.37
C ALA A 52 -17.78 -6.33 -8.71
N ARG A 53 -17.05 -6.99 -7.80
CA ARG A 53 -15.67 -7.44 -8.06
C ARG A 53 -15.62 -8.51 -9.15
N THR A 54 -16.53 -9.47 -9.12
CA THR A 54 -16.63 -10.51 -10.16
C THR A 54 -16.95 -9.89 -11.53
N LEU A 55 -17.84 -8.89 -11.58
CA LEU A 55 -18.14 -8.15 -12.80
C LEU A 55 -16.92 -7.38 -13.33
N VAL A 56 -16.14 -6.74 -12.45
CA VAL A 56 -14.89 -6.08 -12.87
C VAL A 56 -13.91 -7.12 -13.41
N GLN A 57 -13.73 -8.25 -12.72
CA GLN A 57 -12.82 -9.32 -13.15
C GLN A 57 -13.21 -9.92 -14.51
N SER A 58 -14.51 -10.05 -14.79
CA SER A 58 -14.99 -10.59 -16.06
C SER A 58 -14.79 -9.63 -17.23
N LEU A 59 -14.84 -8.31 -16.97
CA LEU A 59 -14.61 -7.24 -17.94
C LEU A 59 -13.12 -6.95 -18.17
N GLU A 60 -12.29 -7.01 -17.13
CA GLU A 60 -10.86 -6.74 -17.23
C GLU A 60 -10.19 -7.71 -18.22
N THR A 61 -9.29 -7.17 -19.05
CA THR A 61 -8.37 -7.96 -19.85
C THR A 61 -7.12 -8.33 -19.03
N PRO A 62 -6.42 -9.43 -19.37
CA PRO A 62 -5.16 -9.77 -18.70
C PRO A 62 -4.10 -8.65 -18.76
N ARG A 63 -4.06 -7.88 -19.86
CA ARG A 63 -3.16 -6.72 -19.98
C ARG A 63 -3.52 -5.61 -18.99
N GLU A 64 -4.80 -5.30 -18.82
CA GLU A 64 -5.24 -4.27 -17.89
C GLU A 64 -4.98 -4.69 -16.44
N THR A 65 -5.25 -5.95 -16.08
CA THR A 65 -4.90 -6.49 -14.77
C THR A 65 -3.39 -6.39 -14.51
N MET A 66 -2.55 -6.72 -15.51
CA MET A 66 -1.10 -6.55 -15.39
C MET A 66 -0.71 -5.08 -15.18
N ALA A 67 -1.23 -4.16 -15.99
CA ALA A 67 -0.95 -2.72 -15.86
C ALA A 67 -1.41 -2.17 -14.49
N LYS A 68 -2.54 -2.65 -13.99
CA LYS A 68 -3.06 -2.30 -12.66
C LYS A 68 -2.13 -2.72 -11.54
N HIS A 69 -1.61 -3.95 -11.58
CA HIS A 69 -0.65 -4.43 -10.58
C HIS A 69 0.69 -3.69 -10.67
N CYS A 70 1.28 -3.62 -11.87
CA CYS A 70 2.65 -3.17 -12.04
C CYS A 70 2.80 -1.65 -12.03
N TRP A 71 1.80 -0.90 -12.48
CA TRP A 71 1.91 0.57 -12.62
C TRP A 71 0.97 1.29 -11.65
N ALA A 72 -0.32 0.94 -11.67
CA ALA A 72 -1.32 1.76 -11.02
C ALA A 72 -1.33 1.60 -9.49
N GLN A 73 -1.43 0.36 -9.00
CA GLN A 73 -1.52 0.06 -7.57
C GLN A 73 -0.24 0.42 -6.83
N THR A 74 0.92 0.08 -7.40
CA THR A 74 2.19 0.39 -6.74
C THR A 74 2.40 1.89 -6.57
N ALA A 75 2.21 2.68 -7.64
CA ALA A 75 2.36 4.13 -7.55
C ALA A 75 1.32 4.76 -6.61
N ALA A 76 0.10 4.22 -6.57
CA ALA A 76 -0.93 4.70 -5.65
C ALA A 76 -0.57 4.40 -4.19
N PHE A 77 -0.05 3.21 -3.89
CA PHE A 77 0.37 2.84 -2.54
C PHE A 77 1.46 3.77 -2.02
N SER A 78 2.48 4.05 -2.83
CA SER A 78 3.53 5.01 -2.46
C SER A 78 2.97 6.42 -2.22
N ALA A 79 2.04 6.88 -3.06
CA ALA A 79 1.39 8.18 -2.89
C ALA A 79 0.49 8.24 -1.64
N LEU A 80 -0.16 7.13 -1.27
CA LEU A 80 -0.95 7.03 -0.04
C LEU A 80 -0.08 7.11 1.21
N ILE A 81 1.03 6.36 1.24
CA ILE A 81 2.03 6.43 2.32
C ILE A 81 2.57 7.84 2.46
N PHE A 82 3.02 8.43 1.34
CA PHE A 82 3.51 9.80 1.33
C PHE A 82 2.48 10.77 1.89
N GLY A 83 1.20 10.64 1.51
CA GLY A 83 0.12 11.45 2.05
C GLY A 83 -0.07 11.29 3.57
N VAL A 84 0.20 10.11 4.14
CA VAL A 84 0.21 9.92 5.61
C VAL A 84 1.41 10.63 6.22
N GLU A 85 2.61 10.44 5.66
CA GLU A 85 3.87 11.04 6.15
C GLU A 85 3.83 12.57 6.18
N VAL A 86 3.36 13.18 5.09
CA VAL A 86 3.24 14.66 5.00
C VAL A 86 1.95 15.19 5.63
N LYS A 87 1.11 14.33 6.23
CA LYS A 87 -0.17 14.68 6.86
C LYS A 87 -1.21 15.28 5.91
N LEU A 88 -1.13 14.97 4.61
CA LEU A 88 -2.11 15.36 3.59
C LEU A 88 -3.53 14.97 4.00
N TRP A 89 -3.72 13.73 4.45
CA TRP A 89 -5.05 13.22 4.79
C TRP A 89 -5.69 13.94 5.96
N LYS A 90 -4.89 14.30 6.97
CA LYS A 90 -5.34 15.11 8.11
C LYS A 90 -5.73 16.52 7.63
N ARG A 91 -4.88 17.17 6.82
CA ARG A 91 -5.17 18.48 6.25
C ARG A 91 -6.44 18.49 5.40
N MET A 92 -6.62 17.49 4.54
CA MET A 92 -7.83 17.36 3.72
C MET A 92 -9.09 17.14 4.56
N ALA A 93 -9.00 16.34 5.63
CA ALA A 93 -10.12 16.14 6.55
C ALA A 93 -10.48 17.41 7.32
N ASP A 94 -9.48 18.17 7.79
CA ASP A 94 -9.67 19.46 8.48
C ASP A 94 -10.37 20.50 7.59
N ASN A 95 -10.07 20.48 6.29
CA ASN A 95 -10.69 21.35 5.29
C ASN A 95 -12.14 20.95 4.95
N GLY A 96 -12.59 19.75 5.32
CA GLY A 96 -13.93 19.22 5.08
C GLY A 96 -14.17 18.65 3.67
N ASP A 97 -15.40 18.21 3.40
CA ASP A 97 -15.83 17.56 2.15
C ASP A 97 -16.03 18.52 0.96
N ARG A 98 -15.33 19.67 0.97
CA ARG A 98 -15.33 20.65 -0.12
C ARG A 98 -14.26 20.32 -1.16
N PRO A 99 -14.36 20.85 -2.39
CA PRO A 99 -13.24 20.84 -3.32
C PRO A 99 -12.03 21.59 -2.77
N GLN A 100 -10.84 21.03 -2.98
CA GLN A 100 -9.57 21.54 -2.45
C GLN A 100 -8.52 21.57 -3.56
N SER A 101 -7.81 22.69 -3.69
CA SER A 101 -6.74 22.83 -4.67
C SER A 101 -5.51 22.04 -4.25
N ALA A 102 -4.94 21.26 -5.18
CA ALA A 102 -3.66 20.59 -4.95
C ALA A 102 -2.52 21.59 -4.70
N HIS A 103 -2.60 22.79 -5.28
CA HIS A 103 -1.60 23.84 -5.09
C HIS A 103 -1.63 24.39 -3.66
N GLU A 104 -2.81 24.79 -3.17
CA GLU A 104 -2.99 25.28 -1.79
C GLU A 104 -2.58 24.21 -0.77
N LEU A 105 -2.97 22.95 -1.01
CA LEU A 105 -2.55 21.82 -0.17
C LEU A 105 -1.03 21.65 -0.17
N ALA A 106 -0.36 21.82 -1.32
CA ALA A 106 1.09 21.73 -1.40
C ALA A 106 1.79 22.84 -0.61
N GLU A 107 1.30 24.09 -0.72
CA GLU A 107 1.81 25.23 0.03
C GLU A 107 1.67 25.03 1.54
N ASP A 108 0.48 24.62 1.99
CA ASP A 108 0.18 24.36 3.41
C ASP A 108 1.10 23.27 3.99
N LEU A 109 1.33 22.21 3.23
CA LEU A 109 2.13 21.06 3.64
C LEU A 109 3.63 21.25 3.39
N ARG A 110 4.03 22.36 2.74
CA ARG A 110 5.41 22.65 2.31
C ARG A 110 5.99 21.54 1.42
N VAL A 111 5.16 21.00 0.54
CA VAL A 111 5.53 20.01 -0.48
C VAL A 111 5.65 20.71 -1.83
N ASP A 112 6.52 20.20 -2.71
CA ASP A 112 6.58 20.71 -4.09
C ASP A 112 5.21 20.59 -4.79
N PRO A 113 4.64 21.69 -5.33
CA PRO A 113 3.31 21.66 -5.92
C PRO A 113 3.17 20.73 -7.13
N LEU A 114 4.22 20.57 -7.94
CA LEU A 114 4.19 19.68 -9.10
C LEU A 114 4.21 18.22 -8.66
N LEU A 115 4.99 17.89 -7.62
CA LEU A 115 5.01 16.56 -7.03
C LEU A 115 3.64 16.19 -6.46
N LEU A 116 3.06 17.04 -5.60
CA LEU A 116 1.77 16.75 -4.99
C LEU A 116 0.65 16.68 -6.04
N GLY A 117 0.60 17.60 -6.99
CA GLY A 117 -0.39 17.57 -8.07
C GLY A 117 -0.31 16.31 -8.94
N ARG A 118 0.90 15.78 -9.20
CA ARG A 118 1.06 14.49 -9.90
C ARG A 118 0.53 13.32 -9.07
N MET A 119 0.81 13.28 -7.77
CA MET A 119 0.29 12.25 -6.88
C MET A 119 -1.23 12.30 -6.77
N MET A 120 -1.80 13.50 -6.58
CA MET A 120 -3.25 13.68 -6.44
C MET A 120 -3.99 13.30 -7.73
N ARG A 121 -3.49 13.67 -8.92
CA ARG A 121 -4.07 13.20 -10.20
C ARG A 121 -4.14 11.68 -10.29
N HIS A 122 -3.06 10.99 -9.91
CA HIS A 122 -3.02 9.53 -9.90
C HIS A 122 -4.02 8.94 -8.88
N LEU A 123 -4.04 9.48 -7.66
CA LEU A 123 -4.98 9.04 -6.61
C LEU A 123 -6.44 9.31 -6.98
N GLY A 124 -6.71 10.39 -7.71
CA GLY A 124 -8.02 10.71 -8.28
C GLY A 124 -8.45 9.69 -9.33
N ALA A 125 -7.57 9.39 -10.30
CA ALA A 125 -7.81 8.37 -11.31
C ALA A 125 -8.04 6.96 -10.73
N MET A 126 -7.40 6.66 -9.59
CA MET A 126 -7.56 5.40 -8.86
C MET A 126 -8.77 5.38 -7.89
N GLY A 127 -9.49 6.50 -7.77
CA GLY A 127 -10.70 6.62 -6.94
C GLY A 127 -10.46 6.74 -5.44
N TYR A 128 -9.24 7.05 -5.00
CA TYR A 128 -8.94 7.29 -3.58
C TYR A 128 -9.37 8.69 -3.12
N ILE A 129 -9.35 9.65 -4.04
CA ILE A 129 -9.95 10.99 -3.92
C ILE A 129 -10.84 11.22 -5.16
N THR A 130 -11.72 12.20 -5.13
CA THR A 130 -12.57 12.52 -6.29
C THR A 130 -12.11 13.81 -6.93
N GLU A 131 -11.75 13.76 -8.22
CA GLU A 131 -11.38 14.96 -8.99
C GLU A 131 -12.64 15.74 -9.37
N THR A 132 -12.72 17.01 -8.96
CA THR A 132 -13.86 17.90 -9.24
C THR A 132 -13.55 18.99 -10.25
N GLY A 133 -12.27 19.22 -10.52
CA GLY A 133 -11.76 20.20 -11.46
C GLY A 133 -10.28 19.97 -11.75
N GLN A 134 -9.70 20.82 -12.59
CA GLN A 134 -8.27 20.74 -12.88
C GLN A 134 -7.47 21.00 -11.59
N ASP A 135 -6.69 20.01 -11.17
CA ASP A 135 -5.90 20.04 -9.93
C ASP A 135 -6.74 20.35 -8.67
N GLU A 136 -8.01 19.90 -8.67
CA GLU A 136 -8.96 20.11 -7.58
C GLU A 136 -9.63 18.79 -7.17
N TYR A 137 -9.63 18.50 -5.86
CA TYR A 137 -10.05 17.19 -5.33
C TYR A 137 -10.91 17.31 -4.08
N THR A 138 -11.86 16.38 -3.93
CA THR A 138 -12.64 16.16 -2.70
C THR A 138 -12.24 14.85 -2.01
N PRO A 139 -12.25 14.79 -0.66
CA PRO A 139 -12.01 13.56 0.07
C PRO A 139 -13.10 12.50 -0.16
N THR A 140 -12.71 11.23 -0.26
CA THR A 140 -13.63 10.09 -0.14
C THR A 140 -13.73 9.62 1.32
N ASN A 141 -14.65 8.70 1.61
CA ASN A 141 -14.68 8.04 2.92
C ASN A 141 -13.36 7.34 3.25
N TYR A 142 -12.67 6.80 2.24
CA TYR A 142 -11.39 6.13 2.44
C TYR A 142 -10.27 7.13 2.74
N SER A 143 -10.11 8.20 1.95
CA SER A 143 -9.07 9.20 2.21
C SER A 143 -9.29 9.94 3.54
N LYS A 144 -10.54 10.14 3.95
CA LYS A 144 -10.89 10.62 5.30
C LYS A 144 -10.45 9.64 6.37
N ALA A 145 -10.71 8.35 6.20
CA ALA A 145 -10.31 7.34 7.17
C ALA A 145 -8.79 7.32 7.38
N LEU A 146 -7.98 7.61 6.36
CA LEU A 146 -6.51 7.72 6.48
C LEU A 146 -6.06 8.84 7.42
N SER A 147 -6.91 9.83 7.73
CA SER A 147 -6.60 10.84 8.75
C SER A 147 -6.64 10.28 10.19
N LEU A 148 -7.34 9.17 10.41
CA LEU A 148 -7.46 8.53 11.72
C LEU A 148 -6.23 7.68 12.01
N ASP A 149 -5.64 7.86 13.19
CA ASP A 149 -4.43 7.13 13.62
C ASP A 149 -4.61 5.60 13.71
N ILE A 150 -5.85 5.09 13.69
CA ILE A 150 -6.12 3.65 13.64
C ILE A 150 -5.96 3.07 12.22
N ILE A 151 -6.15 3.89 11.18
CA ILE A 151 -6.04 3.48 9.77
C ILE A 151 -4.74 4.01 9.16
N GLY A 152 -4.49 5.31 9.23
CA GLY A 152 -3.33 5.96 8.60
C GLY A 152 -2.00 5.42 9.12
N ASN A 153 -1.87 5.21 10.43
CA ASN A 153 -0.65 4.67 11.01
C ASN A 153 -0.37 3.23 10.62
N GLY A 154 -1.33 2.50 10.05
CA GLY A 154 -1.10 1.18 9.46
C GLY A 154 -0.15 1.21 8.27
N TYR A 155 0.11 2.39 7.70
CA TYR A 155 1.07 2.60 6.60
C TYR A 155 2.48 2.98 7.09
N LEU A 156 2.66 3.32 8.37
CA LEU A 156 3.93 3.79 8.91
C LEU A 156 4.56 2.76 9.85
N ALA A 157 5.72 2.24 9.46
CA ALA A 157 6.46 1.25 10.26
C ALA A 157 6.77 1.76 11.68
N THR A 158 7.16 3.02 11.83
CA THR A 158 7.45 3.65 13.13
C THR A 158 6.24 3.65 14.06
N SER A 159 5.05 3.93 13.54
CA SER A 159 3.81 3.92 14.32
C SER A 159 3.42 2.50 14.75
N ILE A 160 3.63 1.51 13.89
CA ILE A 160 3.40 0.09 14.24
C ILE A 160 4.36 -0.34 15.35
N LEU A 161 5.66 -0.07 15.17
CA LEU A 161 6.71 -0.39 16.14
C LEU A 161 6.46 0.30 17.48
N SER A 162 6.02 1.57 17.49
CA SER A 162 5.70 2.30 18.73
C SER A 162 4.58 1.63 19.52
N ARG A 163 3.51 1.17 18.84
CA ARG A 163 2.41 0.45 19.50
C ARG A 163 2.86 -0.91 20.05
N ILE A 164 3.72 -1.62 19.32
CA ILE A 164 4.31 -2.88 19.79
C ILE A 164 5.16 -2.63 21.03
N SER A 165 6.05 -1.63 20.98
CA SER A 165 6.91 -1.23 22.09
C SER A 165 6.10 -0.92 23.35
N ALA A 166 5.01 -0.17 23.23
CA ALA A 166 4.13 0.17 24.35
C ALA A 166 3.43 -1.04 24.97
N ALA A 167 3.27 -2.13 24.23
CA ALA A 167 2.69 -3.39 24.71
C ALA A 167 3.74 -4.39 25.26
N MET A 168 5.03 -4.14 25.01
CA MET A 168 6.12 -4.99 25.48
C MET A 168 6.36 -4.79 26.98
N LYS A 169 6.72 -5.88 27.67
CA LYS A 169 7.20 -5.83 29.05
C LYS A 169 8.74 -5.67 29.03
N PRO A 170 9.30 -4.65 29.68
CA PRO A 170 10.75 -4.50 29.87
C PRO A 170 11.40 -5.78 30.36
N ASP A 171 12.61 -6.06 29.87
CA ASP A 171 13.44 -7.23 30.19
C ASP A 171 12.85 -8.62 29.92
N TYR A 172 11.58 -8.73 29.53
CA TYR A 172 10.90 -9.99 29.26
C TYR A 172 10.55 -10.16 27.79
N SER A 173 9.93 -9.15 27.20
CA SER A 173 9.48 -9.22 25.81
C SER A 173 10.67 -9.10 24.85
N ARG A 174 10.58 -9.85 23.75
CA ARG A 174 11.48 -9.74 22.59
C ARG A 174 10.63 -9.58 21.34
N LEU A 175 11.02 -8.65 20.47
CA LEU A 175 10.44 -8.46 19.15
C LEU A 175 11.41 -9.05 18.12
N LEU A 176 10.92 -10.00 17.33
CA LEU A 176 11.68 -10.61 16.23
C LEU A 176 11.06 -10.16 14.92
N ILE A 177 11.85 -9.51 14.07
CA ILE A 177 11.43 -9.05 12.74
C ILE A 177 12.20 -9.89 11.71
N ASN A 178 11.50 -10.69 10.91
CA ASN A 178 12.12 -11.44 9.81
C ASN A 178 12.05 -10.59 8.54
N GLU A 179 13.20 -10.20 8.00
CA GLU A 179 13.27 -9.29 6.85
C GLU A 179 14.59 -9.38 6.06
N TYR A 180 14.60 -8.88 4.82
CA TYR A 180 15.79 -8.67 4.03
C TYR A 180 16.62 -7.51 4.62
N VAL A 181 17.90 -7.80 4.92
CA VAL A 181 18.85 -6.81 5.42
C VAL A 181 20.07 -6.83 4.51
N ILE A 182 20.20 -5.81 3.67
CA ILE A 182 21.26 -5.77 2.66
C ILE A 182 22.56 -5.29 3.31
N PRO A 183 23.66 -6.08 3.23
CA PRO A 183 24.95 -5.63 3.72
C PRO A 183 25.51 -4.52 2.84
N ALA A 184 26.30 -3.61 3.43
CA ALA A 184 26.88 -2.47 2.71
C ALA A 184 27.79 -2.87 1.52
N ALA A 185 28.38 -4.07 1.55
CA ALA A 185 29.16 -4.63 0.46
C ALA A 185 29.08 -6.17 0.45
N GLY A 186 29.29 -6.78 -0.73
CA GLY A 186 29.35 -8.23 -0.87
C GLY A 186 28.00 -8.96 -0.74
N ALA A 187 26.90 -8.25 -1.00
CA ALA A 187 25.56 -8.84 -0.98
C ALA A 187 25.41 -9.99 -1.99
N HIS A 188 24.67 -11.03 -1.61
CA HIS A 188 24.38 -12.14 -2.50
C HIS A 188 23.49 -11.67 -3.67
N TRP A 189 23.71 -12.24 -4.86
CA TRP A 189 23.05 -11.80 -6.09
C TRP A 189 21.51 -11.82 -5.97
N GLU A 190 20.96 -12.75 -5.19
CA GLU A 190 19.52 -12.87 -4.94
C GLU A 190 18.96 -11.66 -4.18
N ALA A 191 19.65 -11.23 -3.12
CA ALA A 191 19.27 -10.07 -2.34
C ALA A 191 19.37 -8.78 -3.18
N THR A 192 20.42 -8.64 -3.99
CA THR A 192 20.56 -7.49 -4.91
C THR A 192 19.55 -7.54 -6.07
N SER A 193 19.14 -8.72 -6.52
CA SER A 193 18.12 -8.88 -7.56
C SER A 193 16.76 -8.46 -7.02
N LEU A 194 16.46 -8.77 -5.76
CA LEU A 194 15.24 -8.35 -5.09
C LEU A 194 15.24 -6.83 -4.86
N ASP A 195 16.36 -6.24 -4.46
CA ASP A 195 16.48 -4.78 -4.32
C ASP A 195 16.26 -4.04 -5.66
N LEU A 196 16.74 -4.59 -6.78
CA LEU A 196 16.42 -4.08 -8.12
C LEU A 196 14.92 -4.18 -8.45
N MET A 197 14.23 -5.22 -7.98
CA MET A 197 12.77 -5.32 -8.13
C MET A 197 12.07 -4.27 -7.27
N MET A 198 12.49 -4.07 -6.03
CA MET A 198 11.94 -3.03 -5.16
C MET A 198 12.11 -1.63 -5.74
N MET A 199 13.29 -1.36 -6.32
CA MET A 199 13.56 -0.08 -7.00
C MET A 199 12.69 0.09 -8.24
N SER A 200 12.62 -0.92 -9.10
CA SER A 200 11.90 -0.82 -10.38
C SER A 200 10.39 -0.84 -10.22
N LEU A 201 9.87 -1.64 -9.29
CA LEU A 201 8.43 -1.77 -9.07
C LEU A 201 7.92 -0.74 -8.09
N MET A 202 8.59 -0.57 -6.94
CA MET A 202 8.06 0.19 -5.80
C MET A 202 8.68 1.58 -5.63
N SER A 203 9.65 1.95 -6.47
CA SER A 203 10.49 3.15 -6.27
C SER A 203 11.08 3.18 -4.85
N SER A 204 11.40 2.01 -4.33
CA SER A 204 11.87 1.79 -2.96
C SER A 204 13.22 1.07 -2.99
N ARG A 205 13.80 0.81 -1.83
CA ARG A 205 15.00 0.00 -1.67
C ARG A 205 14.87 -0.86 -0.43
N GLU A 206 15.52 -2.01 -0.46
CA GLU A 206 15.73 -2.81 0.74
C GLU A 206 16.64 -2.07 1.72
N ARG A 207 16.36 -2.23 3.01
CA ARG A 207 17.03 -1.49 4.07
C ARG A 207 18.36 -2.15 4.44
N THR A 208 19.38 -1.32 4.65
CA THR A 208 20.64 -1.74 5.26
C THR A 208 20.50 -1.83 6.79
N GLU A 209 21.49 -2.39 7.48
CA GLU A 209 21.51 -2.38 8.96
C GLU A 209 21.41 -0.95 9.52
N ASP A 210 22.08 0.02 8.91
CA ASP A 210 22.05 1.42 9.35
C ASP A 210 20.65 2.04 9.18
N ASP A 211 19.97 1.71 8.08
CA ASP A 211 18.57 2.14 7.86
C ASP A 211 17.64 1.52 8.90
N TRP A 212 17.83 0.25 9.25
CA TRP A 212 17.06 -0.44 10.28
C TRP A 212 17.30 0.12 11.67
N ARG A 213 18.55 0.44 12.02
CA ARG A 213 18.88 1.13 13.27
C ARG A 213 18.19 2.48 13.35
N GLY A 214 18.31 3.31 12.31
CA GLY A 214 17.63 4.60 12.26
C GLY A 214 16.11 4.50 12.41
N LEU A 215 15.49 3.49 11.79
CA LEU A 215 14.05 3.26 11.86
C LEU A 215 13.59 2.77 13.23
N ILE A 216 14.24 1.73 13.78
CA ILE A 216 13.80 1.05 15.02
C ILE A 216 14.23 1.84 16.25
N GLU A 217 15.49 2.27 16.32
CA GLU A 217 16.01 3.03 17.47
C GLU A 217 15.51 4.49 17.46
N GLY A 218 15.00 4.97 16.32
CA GLY A 218 14.23 6.21 16.25
C GLY A 218 12.84 6.12 16.89
N VAL A 219 12.34 4.91 17.15
CA VAL A 219 11.09 4.69 17.90
C VAL A 219 11.42 4.61 19.39
N HIS A 220 10.73 5.43 20.18
CA HIS A 220 10.88 5.41 21.64
C HIS A 220 10.58 4.03 22.22
N GLY A 221 11.51 3.54 23.06
CA GLY A 221 11.35 2.32 23.84
C GLY A 221 11.83 1.04 23.15
N LEU A 222 12.39 1.09 21.94
CA LEU A 222 12.98 -0.08 21.27
C LEU A 222 14.47 0.08 21.04
N LYS A 223 15.19 -1.03 21.18
CA LYS A 223 16.62 -1.13 20.84
C LYS A 223 16.90 -2.42 20.10
N ILE A 224 17.72 -2.34 19.06
CA ILE A 224 18.20 -3.53 18.37
C ILE A 224 19.29 -4.20 19.20
N VAL A 225 19.06 -5.45 19.56
CA VAL A 225 20.04 -6.29 20.28
C VAL A 225 21.03 -6.89 19.30
N ARG A 226 20.52 -7.49 18.22
CA ARG A 226 21.34 -8.23 17.27
C ARG A 226 20.63 -8.42 15.92
N PHE A 227 21.42 -8.46 14.85
CA PHE A 227 21.03 -9.00 13.55
C PHE A 227 21.51 -10.46 13.44
N TRP A 228 20.59 -11.34 13.09
CA TRP A 228 20.86 -12.75 12.83
C TRP A 228 20.72 -13.01 11.33
N HIS A 229 21.83 -13.13 10.61
CA HIS A 229 21.80 -13.36 9.17
C HIS A 229 21.68 -14.84 8.82
N GLY A 230 20.77 -15.17 7.92
CA GLY A 230 20.66 -16.50 7.32
C GLY A 230 21.85 -16.84 6.42
N PRO A 231 22.01 -18.12 6.02
CA PRO A 231 23.04 -18.52 5.07
C PRO A 231 22.97 -17.68 3.80
N LYS A 232 24.12 -17.13 3.36
CA LYS A 232 24.25 -16.21 2.21
C LYS A 232 23.56 -14.85 2.37
N GLY A 233 23.05 -14.50 3.55
CA GLY A 233 22.52 -13.16 3.84
C GLY A 233 21.27 -12.77 3.05
N VAL A 234 20.47 -13.76 2.63
CA VAL A 234 19.22 -13.53 1.88
C VAL A 234 18.12 -13.04 2.83
N GLU A 235 17.88 -13.74 3.93
CA GLU A 235 16.93 -13.33 4.98
C GLU A 235 17.67 -13.12 6.31
N SER A 236 17.19 -12.18 7.13
CA SER A 236 17.75 -11.88 8.44
C SER A 236 16.67 -11.73 9.49
N VAL A 237 16.97 -12.09 10.73
CA VAL A 237 16.11 -11.80 11.88
C VAL A 237 16.73 -10.65 12.68
N ILE A 238 15.97 -9.58 12.85
CA ILE A 238 16.31 -8.46 13.72
C ILE A 238 15.70 -8.72 15.09
N GLU A 239 16.54 -8.90 16.09
CA GLU A 239 16.11 -9.07 17.48
C GLU A 239 16.13 -7.72 18.18
N CYS A 240 14.98 -7.32 18.72
CA CYS A 240 14.80 -6.08 19.46
C CYS A 240 14.30 -6.36 20.88
N GLU A 241 14.71 -5.51 21.81
CA GLU A 241 14.22 -5.49 23.18
C GLU A 241 13.63 -4.12 23.52
N SER A 242 12.77 -4.10 24.53
CA SER A 242 12.25 -2.86 25.08
C SER A 242 13.20 -2.28 26.12
N VAL A 243 13.48 -0.98 26.06
CA VAL A 243 14.35 -0.27 27.00
C VAL A 243 13.50 0.64 27.90
N GLU A 244 13.74 0.63 29.21
CA GLU A 244 13.19 1.65 30.11
C GLU A 244 13.92 2.98 29.90
N GLU A 245 13.19 4.09 29.97
CA GLU A 245 13.82 5.40 30.07
C GLU A 245 14.54 5.47 31.43
N GLU A 246 15.87 5.64 31.41
CA GLU A 246 16.53 6.25 32.55
C GLU A 246 15.89 7.62 32.75
N SER A 247 15.11 7.75 33.83
CA SER A 247 14.58 9.02 34.31
C SER A 247 15.72 10.05 34.29
N ARG A 248 15.67 10.99 33.34
CA ARG A 248 16.55 12.16 33.33
C ARG A 248 16.24 12.97 34.59
N GLY A 249 16.94 12.64 35.68
CA GLY A 249 17.00 13.41 36.92
C GLY A 249 17.84 14.66 36.77
#